data_AF-A0A949Y279-F1
#
_entry.id   AF-A0A949Y279-F1
#
_cell.length_a   1.000
_cell.length_b   1.000
_cell.length_c   1.000
_cell.angle_alpha   90.00
_cell.angle_beta   90.00
_cell.angle_gamma   90.00
#
_symmetry.space_group_name_H-M   'P 1'
#
loop_
_entity.id
_entity.type
_entity.pdbx_description
1 polymer ?
#
loop_
_entity_poly.entity_id
_entity_poly.type
_entity_poly.pdbx_seq_one_letter_code
_entity_poly.pdbx_strand_id
1 'polypeptide(L)' 'MPRTVAFLNQKGGVGKTSTTFHLAGALAQSGKRVLLIDNDPQASLTQGFLGPRETVGLDPSETIAAVYTGEAIADRV' A
#
# COMPACT_ATOMS: atom_id res chain seq x y z
N MET A 1 4.99 16.31 11.98
CA MET A 1 4.15 15.78 10.89
C MET A 1 4.89 14.65 10.20
N PRO A 2 4.23 13.55 9.81
CA PRO A 2 4.84 12.53 8.96
C PRO A 2 5.15 13.11 7.58
N ARG A 3 6.21 12.61 6.93
CA ARG A 3 6.53 12.99 5.54
C ARG A 3 5.89 11.98 4.60
N THR A 4 4.98 12.45 3.74
CA THR A 4 4.32 11.61 2.73
C THR A 4 5.09 11.64 1.43
N VAL A 5 5.36 10.45 0.86
CA VAL A 5 6.00 10.28 -0.44
C VAL A 5 5.14 9.33 -1.27
N ALA A 6 4.81 9.72 -2.50
CA ALA A 6 4.00 8.92 -3.41
C ALA A 6 4.78 8.62 -4.69
N PHE A 7 4.80 7.35 -5.10
CA PHE A 7 5.47 6.90 -6.33
C PHE A 7 4.45 6.74 -7.45
N LEU A 8 4.34 7.74 -8.32
CA LEU A 8 3.39 7.74 -9.45
C LEU A 8 4.13 7.71 -10.79
N ASN A 9 3.60 6.92 -11.73
CA ASN A 9 4.02 6.91 -13.12
C ASN A 9 2.92 6.25 -13.97
N GLN A 10 2.60 6.83 -15.13
CA GLN A 10 1.56 6.38 -16.07
C GLN A 10 1.98 5.16 -16.91
N LYS A 11 3.01 4.43 -16.49
CA LYS A 11 3.52 3.23 -17.15
C LYS A 11 3.65 2.08 -16.17
N GLY A 12 3.20 0.89 -16.57
CA GLY A 12 3.43 -0.37 -15.85
C GLY A 12 4.89 -0.83 -15.93
N GLY A 13 5.34 -1.62 -14.95
CA GLY A 13 6.67 -2.25 -14.99
C GLY A 13 7.87 -1.32 -14.81
N VAL A 14 7.67 -0.07 -14.38
CA VAL A 14 8.74 0.94 -14.18
C VAL A 14 9.31 0.99 -12.75
N GLY A 15 9.01 -0.02 -11.92
CA GLY A 15 9.60 -0.15 -10.59
C GLY A 15 8.94 0.65 -9.46
N LYS A 16 7.75 1.25 -9.65
CA LYS A 16 7.04 2.02 -8.59
C LYS A 16 6.91 1.24 -7.27
N THR A 17 6.33 0.05 -7.34
CA THR A 17 6.11 -0.84 -6.20
C THR A 17 7.41 -1.32 -5.60
N SER A 18 8.37 -1.73 -6.43
CA SER A 18 9.69 -2.20 -5.98
C SER A 18 10.47 -1.10 -5.26
N THR A 19 10.46 0.13 -5.78
CA THR A 19 11.09 1.28 -5.12
C THR A 19 10.39 1.60 -3.81
N THR A 20 9.06 1.56 -3.76
CA THR A 20 8.27 1.77 -2.53
C THR A 20 8.64 0.74 -1.46
N PHE A 21 8.67 -0.55 -1.82
CA PHE A 21 9.00 -1.65 -0.92
C PHE A 21 10.42 -1.53 -0.35
N HIS A 22 11.43 -1.35 -1.20
CA HIS A 22 12.82 -1.28 -0.75
C HIS A 22 13.12 0.00 0.03
N LEU A 23 12.57 1.15 -0.38
CA LEU A 23 12.74 2.40 0.38
C LEU A 23 12.13 2.28 1.77
N ALA A 24 10.93 1.71 1.88
CA ALA A 24 10.29 1.49 3.17
C ALA A 24 11.10 0.54 4.06
N GLY A 25 11.63 -0.55 3.50
CA GLY A 25 12.52 -1.47 4.21
C GLY A 25 13.79 -0.77 4.73
N ALA A 26 14.44 0.05 3.88
CA ALA A 26 15.61 0.81 4.29
C ALA A 26 15.31 1.85 5.39
N LEU A 27 14.18 2.57 5.27
CA LEU A 27 13.74 3.53 6.29
C LEU A 27 13.41 2.84 7.62
N ALA A 28 12.74 1.69 7.57
CA ALA A 28 12.43 0.89 8.75
C ALA A 28 13.72 0.38 9.44
N GLN A 29 14.67 -0.15 8.68
CA GLN A 29 16.00 -0.55 9.19
C GLN A 29 16.78 0.63 9.80
N SER A 30 16.51 1.85 9.34
CA SER A 30 17.07 3.09 9.89
C SER A 30 16.35 3.58 11.16
N GLY A 31 15.49 2.76 11.76
CA GLY A 31 14.73 3.09 12.96
C GLY A 31 13.55 4.05 12.74
N LYS A 32 13.11 4.26 11.49
CA LYS A 32 11.93 5.09 11.21
C LYS A 32 10.66 4.25 11.29
N ARG A 33 9.60 4.86 11.83
CA ARG A 33 8.24 4.31 11.67
C ARG A 33 7.75 4.62 10.27
N VAL A 34 7.38 3.59 9.52
CA VAL A 34 6.94 3.69 8.13
C VAL A 34 5.54 3.09 8.01
N LEU A 35 4.63 3.82 7.35
CA LEU A 35 3.34 3.31 6.92
C LEU A 35 3.39 3.18 5.41
N LEU A 36 3.09 1.98 4.90
CA LEU A 36 2.90 1.71 3.49
C LEU A 36 1.40 1.72 3.17
N ILE A 37 1.03 2.36 2.07
CA ILE A 37 -0.33 2.35 1.55
C ILE A 37 -0.27 1.82 0.12
N ASP A 38 -0.91 0.69 -0.12
CA ASP A 38 -1.03 0.11 -1.46
C ASP A 38 -2.30 0.62 -2.13
N ASN A 39 -2.15 1.61 -2.99
CA ASN A 39 -3.25 2.27 -3.68
C ASN A 39 -3.28 1.94 -5.18
N ASP A 40 -2.76 0.78 -5.56
CA ASP A 40 -2.82 0.25 -6.92
C ASP A 40 -3.87 -0.88 -6.96
N PRO A 41 -4.85 -0.86 -7.89
CA PRO A 41 -5.83 -1.94 -8.03
C PRO A 41 -5.22 -3.34 -8.21
N GLN A 42 -3.97 -3.44 -8.66
CA GLN A 42 -3.26 -4.72 -8.79
C GLN A 42 -2.74 -5.27 -7.44
N ALA A 43 -2.80 -4.48 -6.37
CA ALA A 43 -2.38 -4.84 -5.02
C ALA A 43 -0.96 -5.44 -4.93
N SER A 44 -0.05 -5.05 -5.84
CA SER A 44 1.25 -5.70 -5.97
C SER A 44 2.16 -5.48 -4.76
N LEU A 45 1.99 -4.37 -4.02
CA LEU A 45 2.74 -4.14 -2.79
C LEU A 45 2.25 -5.11 -1.70
N THR A 46 0.93 -5.21 -1.55
CA THR A 46 0.27 -6.10 -0.59
C THR A 46 0.63 -7.56 -0.84
N GLN A 47 0.58 -8.00 -2.10
CA GLN A 47 1.03 -9.34 -2.51
C GLN A 47 2.49 -9.59 -2.20
N GLY A 48 3.36 -8.58 -2.30
CA GLY A 48 4.76 -8.69 -1.92
C GLY A 48 4.98 -8.98 -0.43
N PHE A 49 4.04 -8.60 0.44
CA PHE A 49 4.10 -8.89 1.88
C PHE A 49 3.32 -10.14 2.29
N LEU A 50 2.11 -10.31 1.78
CA LEU A 50 1.18 -11.33 2.24
C LEU A 50 1.17 -12.57 1.34
N GLY A 51 1.57 -12.44 0.08
CA GLY A 51 1.36 -13.45 -0.95
C GLY A 51 0.04 -13.27 -1.70
N PRO A 52 -0.08 -13.84 -2.91
CA PRO A 52 -1.25 -13.65 -3.77
C PRO A 52 -2.53 -14.29 -3.24
N ARG A 53 -2.44 -15.43 -2.52
CA ARG A 53 -3.63 -16.11 -1.99
C ARG A 53 -4.26 -15.32 -0.85
N GLU A 54 -3.42 -14.87 0.06
CA GLU A 54 -3.78 -14.08 1.24
C GLU A 54 -4.34 -12.72 0.82
N THR A 55 -3.73 -12.08 -0.19
CA THR A 55 -4.21 -10.79 -0.71
C THR A 55 -5.60 -10.88 -1.32
N VAL A 56 -5.91 -11.94 -2.07
CA VAL A 56 -7.25 -12.16 -2.66
C VAL A 56 -8.29 -12.46 -1.57
N GLY A 57 -7.88 -13.01 -0.43
CA GLY A 57 -8.75 -13.31 0.69
C GLY A 57 -9.06 -12.11 1.61
N LEU A 58 -8.46 -10.94 1.37
CA LEU A 58 -8.76 -9.75 2.15
C LEU A 58 -10.19 -9.28 1.89
N ASP A 59 -10.90 -8.92 2.96
CA ASP A 59 -12.19 -8.25 2.86
C ASP A 59 -11.98 -6.84 2.29
N PRO A 60 -12.50 -6.51 1.09
CA PRO A 60 -12.30 -5.19 0.50
C PRO A 60 -12.79 -4.03 1.37
N SER A 61 -13.80 -4.27 2.22
CA SER A 61 -14.35 -3.27 3.15
C SER A 61 -13.37 -2.87 4.26
N GLU A 62 -12.37 -3.72 4.54
CA GLU A 62 -11.29 -3.45 5.49
C GLU A 62 -10.01 -2.93 4.82
N THR A 63 -10.04 -2.65 3.52
CA THR A 63 -8.90 -2.13 2.75
C THR A 63 -9.13 -0.71 2.25
N ILE A 64 -8.13 -0.14 1.57
CA ILE A 64 -8.29 1.16 0.90
C ILE A 64 -9.37 1.14 -0.20
N ALA A 65 -9.73 -0.04 -0.72
CA ALA A 65 -10.78 -0.17 -1.72
C ALA A 65 -12.12 0.40 -1.23
N ALA A 66 -12.41 0.25 0.07
CA ALA A 66 -13.61 0.80 0.71
C ALA A 66 -13.73 2.33 0.58
N VAL A 67 -12.60 3.05 0.48
CA VAL A 67 -12.58 4.51 0.28
C VAL A 67 -13.14 4.87 -1.10
N TYR A 68 -12.90 4.01 -2.10
CA TYR A 68 -13.36 4.22 -3.47
C TYR A 68 -14.80 3.77 -3.70
N THR A 69 -15.29 2.79 -2.93
CA THR A 69 -16.68 2.32 -3.00
C THR A 69 -17.63 3.17 -2.16
N GLY A 70 -17.10 4.08 -1.33
CA GLY A 70 -17.89 4.87 -0.40
C GLY A 70 -18.35 4.07 0.83
N GLU A 71 -17.81 2.87 1.02
CA GLU A 71 -18.08 1.98 2.15
C GLU A 71 -17.15 2.27 3.35
N ALA A 72 -16.05 3.02 3.15
CA ALA A 72 -15.08 3.29 4.21
C ALA A 72 -15.47 4.40 5.19
N ILE A 73 -15.66 3.96 6.45
CA ILE A 73 -15.11 4.47 7.72
C ILE A 73 -15.21 6.00 7.97
N ALA A 74 -16.43 6.53 8.01
CA ALA A 74 -16.67 7.82 8.68
C ALA A 74 -16.56 7.74 10.22
N ASP A 75 -16.61 6.53 10.82
CA ASP A 75 -16.91 6.37 12.26
C ASP A 75 -15.85 5.64 13.12
N ARG A 76 -14.58 5.53 12.71
CA ARG A 76 -13.53 4.87 13.52
C ARG A 76 -12.26 5.70 13.81
N VAL A 77 -12.39 7.02 13.94
CA VAL A 77 -11.28 7.87 14.44
C VAL A 77 -11.72 8.68 15.65
#